data_AF-A0A7J4N6K0-F1
#
_entry.id   AF-A0A7J4N6K0-F1
#
_cell.length_a   1.000
_cell.length_b   1.000
_cell.length_c   1.000
_cell.angle_alpha   90.00
_cell.angle_beta   90.00
_cell.angle_gamma   90.00
#
_symmetry.space_group_name_H-M   'P 1'
#
loop_
_entity.id
_entity.type
_entity.pdbx_description
1 polymer ?
#
loop_
_entity_poly.entity_id
_entity_poly.type
_entity_poly.pdbx_seq_one_letter_code
_entity_poly.pdbx_strand_id
1 'polypeptide(L)'
;MPKPINVERGLELSVLMTVLGAVLLFLGISDGLDWSIDLKGWGFYAGAAGVLLLIVGVIWVISIVQRMRRFYVLMEEKSKAVFVKSLDDIEYTAWRLPAKYDELLAKKKKEMGVK
;
A
#
# COMPACT_ATOMS: atom_id res chain seq x y z
N MET A 1 -5.87 15.76 14.19
CA MET A 1 -6.21 16.24 12.82
C MET A 1 -6.61 15.04 11.99
N PRO A 2 -7.67 15.12 11.16
CA PRO A 2 -8.01 14.04 10.24
C PRO A 2 -6.88 13.84 9.23
N LYS A 3 -6.49 12.59 8.97
CA LYS A 3 -5.45 12.27 7.99
C LYS A 3 -6.02 12.40 6.56
N PRO A 4 -5.21 12.78 5.57
CA PRO A 4 -5.68 12.86 4.19
C PRO A 4 -6.10 11.48 3.67
N ILE A 5 -7.14 11.45 2.82
CA ILE A 5 -7.75 10.23 2.29
C ILE A 5 -6.72 9.35 1.55
N ASN A 6 -5.73 9.95 0.89
CA ASN A 6 -4.65 9.22 0.22
C ASN A 6 -3.81 8.36 1.18
N VAL A 7 -3.73 8.73 2.47
CA VAL A 7 -3.01 7.95 3.49
C VAL A 7 -3.94 6.91 4.12
N GLU A 8 -5.21 7.26 4.37
CA GLU A 8 -6.17 6.33 4.96
C GLU A 8 -6.55 5.19 4.03
N ARG A 9 -6.80 5.49 2.75
CA ARG A 9 -7.23 4.52 1.74
C ARG A 9 -6.16 4.25 0.69
N GLY A 10 -4.92 4.66 0.92
CA GLY A 10 -3.83 4.49 -0.04
C GLY A 10 -3.61 3.03 -0.45
N LEU A 11 -3.79 2.09 0.48
CA LEU A 11 -3.71 0.66 0.16
C LEU A 11 -4.88 0.22 -0.71
N GLU A 12 -6.11 0.61 -0.38
CA GLU A 12 -7.30 0.28 -1.18
C GLU A 12 -7.19 0.84 -2.60
N LEU A 13 -6.77 2.10 -2.75
CA LEU A 13 -6.59 2.76 -4.04
C LEU A 13 -5.50 2.11 -4.89
N SER A 14 -4.36 1.75 -4.28
CA SER A 14 -3.28 1.08 -5.00
C SER A 14 -3.65 -0.35 -5.42
N VAL A 15 -4.39 -1.08 -4.57
CA VAL A 15 -4.95 -2.40 -4.92
C VAL A 15 -5.95 -2.26 -6.06
N LEU A 16 -6.86 -1.29 -6.01
CA LEU A 16 -7.83 -1.04 -7.08
C LEU A 16 -7.14 -0.71 -8.41
N MET A 17 -6.12 0.16 -8.40
CA MET A 17 -5.32 0.44 -9.60
C MET A 17 -4.63 -0.81 -10.14
N THR A 18 -4.10 -1.66 -9.27
CA THR A 18 -3.43 -2.90 -9.67
C THR A 18 -4.43 -3.88 -10.29
N VAL A 19 -5.62 -4.03 -9.70
CA VAL A 19 -6.70 -4.87 -10.26
C VAL A 19 -7.17 -4.33 -11.59
N LEU A 20 -7.37 -3.02 -11.72
CA LEU A 20 -7.75 -2.38 -12.98
C LEU A 20 -6.69 -2.62 -14.07
N GLY A 21 -5.41 -2.46 -13.73
CA GLY A 21 -4.30 -2.77 -14.63
C GLY A 21 -4.27 -4.24 -15.07
N ALA A 22 -4.54 -5.16 -14.15
CA ALA A 22 -4.64 -6.60 -14.45
C ALA A 22 -5.79 -6.90 -15.43
N VAL A 23 -6.95 -6.26 -15.23
CA VAL A 23 -8.10 -6.41 -16.13
C VAL A 23 -7.77 -5.87 -17.51
N LEU A 24 -7.17 -4.67 -17.61
CA LEU A 24 -6.79 -4.09 -18.90
C LEU A 24 -5.75 -4.96 -19.65
N LEU A 25 -4.78 -5.50 -18.91
CA LEU A 25 -3.80 -6.43 -19.46
C LEU A 25 -4.46 -7.71 -19.97
N PHE A 26 -5.40 -8.27 -19.20
CA PHE A 26 -6.16 -9.46 -19.60
C PHE A 26 -7.01 -9.22 -20.85
N LEU A 27 -7.67 -8.06 -20.96
CA LEU A 27 -8.42 -7.66 -22.14
C LEU A 27 -7.52 -7.52 -23.37
N GLY A 28 -6.35 -6.88 -23.22
CA GLY A 28 -5.39 -6.74 -24.32
C GLY A 28 -4.81 -8.07 -24.80
N ILE A 29 -4.53 -9.00 -23.89
CA ILE A 29 -4.07 -10.36 -24.23
C ILE A 29 -5.19 -11.16 -24.92
N SER A 30 -6.42 -11.04 -24.44
CA SER A 30 -7.58 -11.75 -24.99
C SER A 30 -7.89 -11.33 -26.42
N ASP A 31 -7.70 -10.04 -26.73
CA ASP A 31 -7.76 -9.48 -28.10
C ASP A 31 -6.62 -10.00 -28.98
N GLY A 32 -5.37 -9.95 -28.48
CA GLY A 32 -4.22 -10.44 -29.25
C GLY A 32 -4.24 -11.94 -29.55
N LEU A 33 -4.93 -12.74 -28.74
CA LEU A 33 -5.11 -14.19 -28.92
C LEU A 33 -6.40 -14.54 -29.68
N ASP A 34 -7.22 -13.55 -30.04
CA ASP A 34 -8.49 -13.73 -30.75
C ASP A 34 -9.43 -14.76 -30.08
N TRP A 35 -9.34 -14.87 -28.74
CA TRP A 35 -10.04 -15.92 -27.98
C TRP A 35 -11.51 -15.55 -27.78
N SER A 36 -11.78 -14.34 -27.26
CA SER A 36 -13.11 -14.01 -26.70
C SER A 36 -13.56 -12.56 -26.92
N ILE A 37 -12.63 -11.63 -27.15
CA ILE A 37 -12.93 -10.20 -27.24
C ILE A 37 -12.14 -9.65 -28.42
N ASP A 38 -12.82 -9.07 -29.41
CA ASP A 38 -12.20 -8.36 -30.53
C ASP A 38 -12.40 -6.85 -30.34
N LEU A 39 -11.33 -6.16 -29.98
CA LEU A 39 -11.20 -4.71 -29.82
C LEU A 39 -10.76 -4.03 -31.12
N LYS A 40 -10.74 -4.74 -32.26
CA LYS A 40 -10.42 -4.23 -33.60
C LYS A 40 -9.14 -3.40 -33.64
N GLY A 41 -8.11 -3.83 -32.93
CA GLY A 41 -6.80 -3.19 -32.86
C GLY A 41 -6.56 -2.27 -31.65
N TRP A 42 -7.56 -2.06 -30.78
CA TRP A 42 -7.35 -1.33 -29.52
C TRP A 42 -6.77 -2.20 -28.40
N GLY A 43 -6.77 -3.54 -28.52
CA GLY A 43 -6.27 -4.41 -27.47
C GLY A 43 -4.76 -4.30 -27.25
N PHE A 44 -3.98 -3.95 -28.27
CA PHE A 44 -2.55 -3.65 -28.06
C PHE A 44 -2.35 -2.46 -27.10
N TYR A 45 -3.11 -1.37 -27.28
CA TYR A 45 -3.05 -0.20 -26.41
C TYR A 45 -3.61 -0.49 -25.02
N ALA A 46 -4.70 -1.26 -24.92
CA ALA A 46 -5.27 -1.69 -23.64
C ALA A 46 -4.28 -2.57 -22.85
N GLY A 47 -3.61 -3.51 -23.54
CA GLY A 47 -2.57 -4.36 -22.96
C GLY A 47 -1.38 -3.55 -22.48
N ALA A 48 -0.85 -2.64 -23.32
CA ALA A 48 0.26 -1.76 -22.96
C ALA A 48 -0.08 -0.86 -21.75
N ALA A 49 -1.28 -0.27 -21.74
CA ALA A 49 -1.76 0.52 -20.61
C ALA A 49 -1.91 -0.32 -19.34
N GLY A 50 -2.41 -1.56 -19.46
CA GLY A 50 -2.52 -2.51 -18.38
C GLY A 50 -1.16 -2.86 -17.75
N VAL A 51 -0.14 -3.12 -18.57
CA VAL A 51 1.24 -3.37 -18.10
C VAL A 51 1.77 -2.17 -17.30
N LEU A 52 1.64 -0.95 -17.83
CA LEU A 52 2.12 0.27 -17.16
C LEU A 52 1.40 0.50 -15.83
N LEU A 53 0.08 0.36 -15.81
CA LEU A 53 -0.72 0.49 -14.60
C LEU A 53 -0.36 -0.57 -13.55
N LEU A 54 -0.09 -1.80 -13.97
CA LEU A 54 0.37 -2.86 -13.08
C LEU A 54 1.72 -2.55 -12.45
N ILE A 55 2.69 -2.07 -13.24
CA ILE A 55 4.01 -1.71 -12.71
C ILE A 55 3.86 -0.63 -11.62
N VAL A 56 3.12 0.44 -11.92
CA VAL A 56 2.90 1.54 -10.97
C VAL A 56 2.13 1.06 -9.73
N GLY A 57 1.05 0.29 -9.92
CA GLY A 57 0.22 -0.24 -8.84
C GLY A 57 1.02 -1.16 -7.92
N VAL A 58 1.78 -2.10 -8.47
CA VAL A 58 2.63 -3.02 -7.70
C VAL A 58 3.70 -2.28 -6.92
N ILE A 59 4.38 -1.30 -7.52
CA ILE A 59 5.40 -0.50 -6.81
C ILE A 59 4.78 0.24 -5.63
N TRP A 60 3.60 0.84 -5.81
CA TRP A 60 2.88 1.54 -4.75
C TRP A 60 2.45 0.59 -3.62
N VAL A 61 1.87 -0.56 -3.97
CA VAL A 61 1.48 -1.60 -3.00
C VAL A 61 2.70 -2.04 -2.18
N ILE A 62 3.81 -2.37 -2.83
CA ILE A 62 5.06 -2.77 -2.16
C ILE A 62 5.54 -1.67 -1.22
N SER A 63 5.57 -0.42 -1.67
CA SER A 63 5.98 0.72 -0.85
C SER A 63 5.13 0.89 0.41
N ILE A 64 3.81 0.73 0.29
CA ILE A 64 2.89 0.80 1.44
C ILE A 64 3.12 -0.39 2.38
N VAL A 65 3.25 -1.61 1.85
CA VAL A 65 3.49 -2.83 2.64
C VAL A 65 4.83 -2.76 3.38
N GLN A 66 5.88 -2.24 2.76
CA GLN A 66 7.16 -2.02 3.43
C GLN A 66 7.06 -1.04 4.59
N ARG A 67 6.30 0.06 4.44
CA ARG A 67 6.03 1.02 5.54
C ARG A 67 5.28 0.35 6.69
N MET A 68 4.26 -0.45 6.38
CA MET A 68 3.51 -1.21 7.40
C MET A 68 4.41 -2.21 8.13
N ARG A 69 5.23 -2.98 7.40
CA ARG A 69 6.19 -3.93 8.01
C ARG A 69 7.18 -3.23 8.92
N ARG A 70 7.75 -2.10 8.50
CA ARG A 70 8.69 -1.32 9.31
C ARG A 70 8.04 -0.86 10.62
N PHE A 71 6.79 -0.41 10.58
CA PHE A 71 6.04 -0.07 11.78
C PHE A 71 5.87 -1.29 12.71
N TYR A 72 5.47 -2.45 12.18
CA TYR A 72 5.30 -3.66 12.99
C TYR A 72 6.61 -4.14 13.64
N VAL A 73 7.72 -4.12 12.90
CA VAL A 73 9.04 -4.51 13.44
C VAL A 73 9.44 -3.61 14.60
N LEU A 74 9.27 -2.29 14.46
CA LEU A 74 9.58 -1.35 15.55
C LEU A 74 8.60 -1.51 16.74
N MET A 75 7.36 -1.89 16.47
CA MET A 75 6.34 -2.18 17.47
C MET A 75 6.45 -3.58 18.07
N GLU A 76 7.35 -4.45 17.61
CA GLU A 76 7.60 -5.76 18.22
C GLU A 76 8.63 -5.67 19.36
N GLU A 77 9.40 -4.58 19.40
CA GLU A 77 10.44 -4.35 20.40
C GLU A 77 9.90 -4.45 21.84
N LYS A 78 10.56 -5.26 22.68
CA LYS A 78 10.15 -5.52 24.08
C LYS A 78 10.92 -4.67 25.09
N SER A 79 12.07 -4.11 24.70
CA SER A 79 12.88 -3.27 25.58
C SER A 79 12.38 -1.83 25.61
N LYS A 80 12.04 -1.32 26.80
CA LYS A 80 11.58 0.07 26.99
C LYS A 80 12.60 1.10 26.51
N ALA A 81 13.89 0.89 26.78
CA ALA A 81 14.94 1.82 26.39
C ALA A 81 15.09 1.92 24.86
N VAL A 82 15.01 0.78 24.16
CA VAL A 82 15.10 0.74 22.70
C VAL A 82 13.84 1.36 22.08
N PHE A 83 12.67 1.09 22.64
CA PHE A 83 11.40 1.67 22.21
C PHE A 83 11.37 3.20 22.36
N VAL A 84 11.89 3.74 23.47
CA VAL A 84 11.99 5.20 23.65
C VAL A 84 12.96 5.82 22.64
N LYS A 85 14.08 5.15 22.35
CA LYS A 85 15.05 5.63 21.35
C LYS A 85 14.48 5.64 19.94
N SER A 86 13.66 4.66 19.58
CA SER A 86 13.02 4.58 18.26
C SER A 86 11.65 5.27 18.22
N LEU A 87 11.18 5.88 19.31
CA LEU A 87 9.83 6.41 19.41
C LEU A 87 9.53 7.45 18.33
N ASP A 88 10.46 8.37 18.10
CA ASP A 88 10.34 9.41 17.06
C ASP A 88 10.20 8.79 15.65
N ASP A 89 10.96 7.74 15.36
CA ASP A 89 10.88 7.01 14.09
C ASP A 89 9.54 6.26 13.95
N ILE A 90 9.02 5.71 15.05
CA ILE A 90 7.73 5.01 15.05
C ILE A 90 6.60 6.01 14.87
N GLU A 91 6.64 7.15 15.56
CA GLU A 91 5.66 8.24 15.41
C GLU A 91 5.66 8.79 13.99
N TYR A 92 6.83 9.01 13.42
CA TYR A 92 6.97 9.44 12.03
C TYR A 92 6.38 8.41 11.05
N THR A 93 6.63 7.13 11.30
CA THR A 93 6.10 6.04 10.47
C THR A 93 4.58 5.91 10.64
N ALA A 94 4.06 6.03 11.86
CA ALA A 94 2.64 5.99 12.19
C ALA A 94 1.87 7.13 11.52
N TRP A 95 2.45 8.34 11.51
CA TRP A 95 1.85 9.50 10.88
C TRP A 95 1.62 9.30 9.37
N ARG A 96 2.50 8.55 8.71
CA ARG A 96 2.40 8.17 7.28
C ARG A 96 1.50 6.97 7.02
N LEU A 97 0.96 6.34 8.05
CA LEU A 97 0.07 5.18 7.96
C LEU A 97 -1.37 5.57 8.34
N PRO A 98 -2.38 4.72 8.03
CA PRO A 98 -3.76 4.95 8.43
C PRO A 98 -3.93 5.20 9.94
N ALA A 99 -4.97 5.93 10.33
CA ALA A 99 -5.21 6.33 11.73
C ALA A 99 -5.21 5.15 12.73
N LYS A 100 -5.60 3.95 12.30
CA LYS A 100 -5.52 2.71 13.08
C LYS A 100 -4.15 2.45 13.69
N TYR A 101 -3.06 2.85 13.01
CA TYR A 101 -1.70 2.66 13.49
C TYR A 101 -1.33 3.62 14.63
N ASP A 102 -1.93 4.81 14.68
CA ASP A 102 -1.76 5.74 15.81
C ASP A 102 -2.40 5.16 17.08
N GLU A 103 -3.55 4.49 16.95
CA GLU A 103 -4.20 3.82 18.09
C GLU A 103 -3.36 2.65 18.62
N LEU A 104 -2.74 1.88 17.73
CA LEU A 104 -1.84 0.80 18.09
C LEU A 104 -0.60 1.34 18.84
N LEU A 105 -0.01 2.43 18.34
CA LEU A 105 1.09 3.12 19.00
C LEU A 105 0.67 3.60 20.41
N ALA A 106 -0.48 4.25 20.53
CA ALA A 106 -0.98 4.78 21.80
C ALA A 106 -1.22 3.66 22.83
N LYS A 107 -1.71 2.49 22.41
CA LYS A 107 -1.83 1.31 23.28
C LYS A 107 -0.45 0.84 23.77
N LYS A 108 0.52 0.70 22.87
CA LYS A 108 1.86 0.25 23.25
C LYS A 108 2.62 1.26 24.12
N LYS A 109 2.44 2.57 23.89
CA LYS A 109 2.95 3.62 24.79
C LYS A 109 2.43 3.46 26.22
N LYS A 110 1.12 3.19 26.37
CA LYS A 110 0.50 2.92 27.68
C LYS A 110 1.06 1.66 28.33
N GLU A 111 1.21 0.56 27.58
CA GLU A 111 1.80 -0.69 28.08
C GLU A 111 3.24 -0.49 28.59
N MET A 112 4.04 0.31 27.89
CA MET A 112 5.44 0.57 28.22
C MET A 112 5.62 1.68 29.28
N GLY A 113 4.53 2.33 29.71
CA GLY A 113 4.56 3.46 30.65
C GLY A 113 5.37 4.65 30.11
N VAL A 114 5.18 4.97 28.84
CA VAL A 114 5.76 6.12 28.13
C VAL A 114 4.62 7.09 27.80
N LYS A 115 4.84 8.39 27.98
CA LYS A 115 3.83 9.43 27.69
C LYS A 115 3.61 9.62 26.19
#